data_AF-A0A4P9W083-F1
#
_entry.id   AF-A0A4P9W083-F1
#
_cell.length_a   1.000
_cell.length_b   1.000
_cell.length_c   1.000
_cell.angle_alpha   90.00
_cell.angle_beta   90.00
_cell.angle_gamma   90.00
#
_symmetry.space_group_name_H-M   'P 1'
#
loop_
_entity.id
_entity.type
_entity.pdbx_description
1 polymer ?
#
loop_
_entity_poly.entity_id
_entity_poly.type
_entity_poly.pdbx_seq_one_letter_code
_entity_poly.pdbx_strand_id
1 'polypeptide(L)'
;AIGSFTVVDESVVKGSDVGTNFFLTVDSIGQSRAKCVTELLRELNEEVAGSYVEEDPARLIDNDPDFFTSFSLIVATDLHESYLLQLGRICWKAKIPLVAVRTLGFFGFVRLVVPEHTVVETHPDIVIDLRLDSPFPALRECALNWPDFDSLDSMSHSHIPYPIILLKCLEEWKSAHQGTSPTRAHISEIKNIVRNKQRPGALDPENFEQALSNVHRVISPSPLIPEAIQKILNDPLTKDITSETPDFWVLARAVYEFVSEEGEGRLPLPGSVPDVKADSESYIQLQTVYRQKAREDYTSVHNRVRAILTKIDRPVDAIPTEEVERFCKNAAFLTVVRYRSLDEEYGTETADQDLDGNMMYVVCLRAIGKFYELHRRYPG
;
A
#
# COMPACT_ATOMS: atom_id res chain seq x y z
N ALA A 1 14.95 -4.83 -10.57
CA ALA A 1 15.44 -6.23 -10.67
C ALA A 1 15.73 -6.73 -9.26
N ILE A 2 15.57 -8.03 -9.00
CA ILE A 2 16.06 -8.63 -7.74
C ILE A 2 17.60 -8.58 -7.71
N GLY A 3 18.21 -8.45 -6.53
CA GLY A 3 19.68 -8.38 -6.42
C GLY A 3 20.38 -9.72 -6.62
N SER A 4 19.83 -10.79 -6.03
CA SER A 4 20.37 -12.14 -6.15
C SER A 4 19.28 -13.21 -6.02
N PHE A 5 19.56 -14.42 -6.50
CA PHE A 5 18.70 -15.59 -6.30
C PHE A 5 19.53 -16.86 -6.13
N THR A 6 18.93 -17.87 -5.49
CA THR A 6 19.52 -19.21 -5.34
C THR A 6 18.49 -20.26 -5.74
N VAL A 7 18.86 -21.16 -6.65
CA VAL A 7 18.01 -22.31 -7.04
C VAL A 7 18.46 -23.55 -6.29
N VAL A 8 17.52 -24.23 -5.63
CA VAL A 8 17.78 -25.47 -4.89
C VAL A 8 17.04 -26.61 -5.55
N ASP A 9 17.78 -27.60 -6.06
CA ASP A 9 17.19 -28.76 -6.75
C ASP A 9 18.20 -29.91 -6.83
N GLU A 10 17.80 -31.12 -6.43
CA GLU A 10 18.61 -32.33 -6.59
C GLU A 10 18.46 -33.01 -7.95
N SER A 11 17.43 -32.63 -8.72
CA SER A 11 17.06 -33.35 -9.92
C SER A 11 18.03 -33.11 -11.07
N VAL A 12 18.22 -34.13 -11.89
CA VAL A 12 18.83 -34.00 -13.21
C VAL A 12 17.78 -33.72 -14.27
N VAL A 13 18.15 -32.94 -15.28
CA VAL A 13 17.26 -32.56 -16.38
C VAL A 13 16.86 -33.79 -17.19
N LYS A 14 15.55 -33.98 -17.35
CA LYS A 14 14.95 -35.02 -18.18
C LYS A 14 14.45 -34.43 -19.51
N GLY A 15 14.22 -35.30 -20.49
CA GLY A 15 13.65 -34.85 -21.78
C GLY A 15 12.28 -34.18 -21.65
N SER A 16 11.47 -34.57 -20.66
CA SER A 16 10.20 -33.91 -20.34
C SER A 16 10.39 -32.45 -19.90
N ASP A 17 11.47 -32.17 -19.16
CA ASP A 17 11.70 -30.84 -18.57
C ASP A 17 12.06 -29.82 -19.65
N VAL A 18 12.85 -30.23 -20.65
CA VAL A 18 13.21 -29.41 -21.82
C VAL A 18 11.97 -29.05 -22.66
N GLY A 19 10.96 -29.94 -22.70
CA GLY A 19 9.72 -29.67 -23.43
C GLY A 19 8.81 -28.63 -22.77
N THR A 20 8.98 -28.37 -21.48
CA THR A 20 8.08 -27.53 -20.69
C THR A 20 8.76 -26.33 -20.02
N ASN A 21 10.09 -26.24 -20.04
CA ASN A 21 10.85 -25.17 -19.40
C ASN A 21 11.71 -24.43 -20.43
N PHE A 22 11.45 -23.12 -20.56
CA PHE A 22 12.20 -22.24 -21.46
C PHE A 22 13.69 -22.12 -21.10
N PHE A 23 14.04 -22.32 -19.83
CA PHE A 23 15.40 -22.21 -19.30
C PHE A 23 16.12 -23.56 -19.24
N LEU A 24 15.76 -24.50 -20.11
CA LEU A 24 16.44 -25.79 -20.27
C LEU A 24 16.57 -26.11 -21.77
N THR A 25 17.75 -26.57 -22.19
CA THR A 25 18.00 -26.96 -23.58
C THR A 25 18.22 -28.48 -23.68
N VAL A 26 18.25 -28.99 -24.91
CA VAL A 26 18.54 -30.42 -25.16
C VAL A 26 19.90 -30.81 -24.59
N ASP A 27 20.87 -29.89 -24.64
CA ASP A 27 22.23 -30.11 -24.10
C ASP A 27 22.25 -30.17 -22.57
N SER A 28 21.23 -29.63 -21.89
CA SER A 28 21.08 -29.72 -20.45
C SER A 28 20.71 -31.12 -19.96
N ILE A 29 20.19 -32.01 -20.83
CA ILE A 29 19.72 -33.34 -20.45
C ILE A 29 20.82 -34.15 -19.76
N GLY A 30 20.50 -34.69 -18.57
CA GLY A 30 21.43 -35.44 -17.73
C GLY A 30 22.34 -34.57 -16.86
N GLN A 31 22.31 -33.25 -17.00
CA GLN A 31 22.99 -32.31 -16.11
C GLN A 31 22.08 -31.91 -14.94
N SER A 32 22.66 -31.27 -13.93
CA SER A 32 21.94 -30.71 -12.79
C SER A 32 20.95 -29.64 -13.23
N ARG A 33 19.68 -29.80 -12.82
CA ARG A 33 18.62 -28.86 -13.15
C ARG A 33 18.84 -27.51 -12.47
N ALA A 34 19.25 -27.49 -11.20
CA ALA A 34 19.56 -26.26 -10.48
C ALA A 34 20.62 -25.44 -11.20
N LYS A 35 21.72 -26.10 -11.62
CA LYS A 35 22.82 -25.47 -12.34
C LYS A 35 22.38 -24.86 -13.67
N CYS A 36 21.77 -25.67 -14.55
CA CYS A 36 21.41 -25.23 -15.89
C CYS A 36 20.39 -24.09 -15.87
N VAL A 37 19.38 -24.17 -14.98
CA VAL A 37 18.38 -23.11 -14.82
C VAL A 37 19.03 -21.81 -14.32
N THR A 38 19.92 -21.90 -13.33
CA THR A 38 20.63 -20.71 -12.83
C THR A 38 21.49 -20.05 -13.90
N GLU A 39 22.23 -20.83 -14.69
CA GLU A 39 23.07 -20.29 -15.78
C GLU A 39 22.22 -19.52 -16.80
N LEU A 40 21.10 -20.10 -17.26
CA LEU A 40 20.24 -19.49 -18.26
C LEU A 40 19.39 -18.33 -17.72
N LEU A 41 18.97 -18.38 -16.45
CA LEU A 41 18.29 -17.24 -15.81
C LEU A 41 19.21 -16.03 -15.67
N ARG A 42 20.52 -16.23 -15.47
CA ARG A 42 21.49 -15.14 -15.39
C ARG A 42 21.68 -14.43 -16.72
N GLU A 43 21.44 -15.10 -17.86
CA GLU A 43 21.48 -14.46 -19.17
C GLU A 43 20.39 -13.39 -19.37
N LEU A 44 19.30 -13.45 -18.58
CA LEU A 44 18.26 -12.42 -18.63
C LEU A 44 18.73 -11.06 -18.10
N ASN A 45 19.63 -11.07 -17.11
CA ASN A 45 20.18 -9.87 -16.52
C ASN A 45 21.51 -10.15 -15.81
N GLU A 46 22.61 -9.70 -16.40
CA GLU A 46 23.99 -9.89 -15.90
C GLU A 46 24.24 -9.22 -14.54
N GLU A 47 23.43 -8.23 -14.16
CA GLU A 47 23.54 -7.54 -12.85
C GLU A 47 23.00 -8.40 -11.68
N VAL A 48 22.26 -9.47 -11.98
CA VAL A 48 21.67 -10.34 -10.95
C VAL A 48 22.63 -11.48 -10.60
N ALA A 49 22.99 -11.56 -9.31
CA ALA A 49 23.83 -12.65 -8.82
C ALA A 49 23.00 -13.94 -8.65
N GLY A 50 23.21 -14.93 -9.55
CA GLY A 50 22.59 -16.24 -9.45
C GLY A 50 23.53 -17.30 -8.88
N SER A 51 23.05 -18.07 -7.90
CA SER A 51 23.72 -19.26 -7.36
C SER A 51 22.79 -20.48 -7.38
N TYR A 52 23.34 -21.67 -7.12
CA TYR A 52 22.56 -22.89 -7.04
C TYR A 52 23.09 -23.85 -5.97
N VAL A 53 22.22 -24.73 -5.49
CA VAL A 53 22.52 -25.81 -4.55
C VAL A 53 21.96 -27.11 -5.11
N GLU A 54 22.82 -28.11 -5.31
CA GLU A 54 22.47 -29.41 -5.89
C GLU A 54 22.07 -30.42 -4.80
N GLU A 55 21.13 -30.02 -3.94
CA GLU A 55 20.64 -30.84 -2.84
C GLU A 55 19.11 -30.90 -2.82
N ASP A 56 18.59 -31.96 -2.20
CA ASP A 56 17.16 -32.16 -2.04
C ASP A 56 16.62 -31.13 -1.05
N PRO A 57 15.68 -30.27 -1.45
CA PRO A 57 15.08 -29.29 -0.55
C PRO A 57 14.55 -29.91 0.74
N ALA A 58 14.01 -31.14 0.69
CA ALA A 58 13.56 -31.85 1.87
C ALA A 58 14.71 -32.11 2.86
N ARG A 59 15.88 -32.52 2.37
CA ARG A 59 17.06 -32.75 3.21
C ARG A 59 17.61 -31.46 3.80
N LEU A 60 17.59 -30.37 3.05
CA LEU A 60 18.00 -29.06 3.57
C LEU A 60 17.04 -28.59 4.66
N ILE A 61 15.72 -28.75 4.47
CA ILE A 61 14.70 -28.43 5.48
C ILE A 61 14.91 -29.22 6.77
N ASP A 62 15.38 -30.47 6.68
CA ASP A 62 15.63 -31.33 7.85
C ASP A 62 16.97 -31.03 8.53
N ASN A 63 18.03 -30.79 7.76
CA ASN A 63 19.40 -30.76 8.28
C ASN A 63 19.97 -29.36 8.48
N ASP A 64 19.51 -28.36 7.71
CA ASP A 64 19.99 -26.97 7.79
C ASP A 64 18.84 -25.96 7.66
N PRO A 65 18.00 -25.80 8.71
CA PRO A 65 16.93 -24.80 8.72
C PRO A 65 17.43 -23.36 8.59
N ASP A 66 18.64 -23.08 9.06
CA ASP A 66 19.22 -21.73 9.08
C ASP A 66 19.54 -21.24 7.66
N PHE A 67 19.82 -22.15 6.72
CA PHE A 67 19.92 -21.85 5.29
C PHE A 67 18.78 -20.95 4.80
N PHE A 68 17.53 -21.29 5.15
CA PHE A 68 16.34 -20.56 4.72
C PHE A 68 16.21 -19.16 5.34
N THR A 69 16.78 -18.94 6.52
CA THR A 69 16.72 -17.64 7.21
C THR A 69 17.66 -16.59 6.60
N SER A 70 18.55 -17.02 5.69
CA SER A 70 19.47 -16.13 4.98
C SER A 70 18.83 -15.37 3.80
N PHE A 71 17.60 -15.75 3.41
CA PHE A 71 16.87 -15.17 2.28
C PHE A 71 15.81 -14.17 2.71
N SER A 72 15.52 -13.18 1.86
CA SER A 72 14.44 -12.20 2.06
C SER A 72 13.05 -12.72 1.65
N LEU A 73 13.00 -13.75 0.80
CA LEU A 73 11.79 -14.37 0.28
C LEU A 73 12.13 -15.80 -0.16
N ILE A 74 11.28 -16.75 0.17
CA ILE A 74 11.40 -18.13 -0.29
C ILE A 74 10.24 -18.44 -1.23
N VAL A 75 10.55 -19.03 -2.39
CA VAL A 75 9.55 -19.54 -3.33
C VAL A 75 9.70 -21.05 -3.40
N ALA A 76 8.73 -21.78 -2.86
CA ALA A 76 8.72 -23.24 -2.88
C ALA A 76 7.78 -23.73 -3.99
N THR A 77 8.33 -24.38 -5.01
CA THR A 77 7.56 -24.94 -6.14
C THR A 77 7.44 -26.45 -5.99
N ASP A 78 6.22 -26.98 -6.14
CA ASP A 78 5.92 -28.42 -6.14
C ASP A 78 6.51 -29.24 -4.98
N LEU A 79 6.79 -28.59 -3.84
CA LEU A 79 7.32 -29.22 -2.64
C LEU A 79 6.25 -30.13 -2.00
N HIS A 80 6.64 -31.33 -1.56
CA HIS A 80 5.73 -32.26 -0.89
C HIS A 80 5.11 -31.65 0.39
N GLU A 81 3.87 -32.03 0.69
CA GLU A 81 3.04 -31.38 1.72
C GLU A 81 3.70 -31.39 3.11
N SER A 82 4.29 -32.51 3.53
CA SER A 82 4.98 -32.63 4.82
C SER A 82 6.13 -31.64 4.97
N TYR A 83 6.95 -31.49 3.93
CA TYR A 83 8.10 -30.57 3.94
C TYR A 83 7.65 -29.12 3.79
N LEU A 84 6.58 -28.86 3.03
CA LEU A 84 6.00 -27.53 2.95
C LEU A 84 5.50 -27.02 4.31
N LEU A 85 4.87 -27.90 5.11
CA LEU A 85 4.47 -27.55 6.49
C LEU A 85 5.67 -27.23 7.38
N GLN A 86 6.73 -28.03 7.31
CA GLN A 86 7.95 -27.80 8.07
C GLN A 86 8.66 -26.50 7.66
N LEU A 87 8.82 -26.27 6.35
CA LEU A 87 9.38 -25.05 5.78
C LEU A 87 8.53 -23.83 6.20
N GLY A 88 7.20 -23.98 6.17
CA GLY A 88 6.25 -22.98 6.63
C GLY A 88 6.46 -22.58 8.09
N ARG A 89 6.71 -23.54 8.99
CA ARG A 89 7.01 -23.25 10.40
C ARG A 89 8.33 -22.51 10.57
N ILE A 90 9.37 -22.91 9.83
CA ILE A 90 10.69 -22.25 9.85
C ILE A 90 10.52 -20.79 9.41
N CYS A 91 9.90 -20.57 8.25
CA CYS A 91 9.65 -19.24 7.68
C CYS A 91 8.77 -18.37 8.59
N TRP A 92 7.69 -18.94 9.13
CA TRP A 92 6.76 -18.23 10.01
C TRP A 92 7.45 -17.73 11.28
N LYS A 93 8.25 -18.58 11.93
CA LYS A 93 9.00 -18.23 13.14
C LYS A 93 10.08 -17.19 12.84
N ALA A 94 10.78 -17.34 11.72
CA ALA A 94 11.83 -16.41 11.29
C ALA A 94 11.29 -15.11 10.66
N LYS A 95 9.96 -15.01 10.46
CA LYS A 95 9.29 -13.91 9.74
C LYS A 95 9.81 -13.72 8.31
N ILE A 96 10.26 -14.79 7.66
CA ILE A 96 10.64 -14.80 6.25
C ILE A 96 9.40 -15.12 5.42
N PRO A 97 9.01 -14.28 4.45
CA PRO A 97 7.90 -14.58 3.55
C PRO A 97 8.17 -15.85 2.73
N LEU A 98 7.19 -16.76 2.70
CA LEU A 98 7.19 -17.95 1.86
C LEU A 98 6.03 -17.89 0.85
N VAL A 99 6.34 -18.12 -0.41
CA VAL A 99 5.35 -18.29 -1.50
C VAL A 99 5.39 -19.74 -1.92
N ALA A 100 4.36 -20.50 -1.55
CA ALA A 100 4.20 -21.87 -2.01
C ALA A 100 3.41 -21.89 -3.31
N VAL A 101 3.99 -22.49 -4.35
CA VAL A 101 3.40 -22.58 -5.68
C VAL A 101 3.29 -24.03 -6.09
N ARG A 102 2.16 -24.42 -6.65
CA ARG A 102 2.01 -25.73 -7.29
C ARG A 102 1.27 -25.61 -8.62
N THR A 103 1.69 -26.42 -9.60
CA THR A 103 1.01 -26.51 -10.89
C THR A 103 0.50 -27.92 -11.09
N LEU A 104 -0.82 -28.06 -11.27
CA LEU A 104 -1.47 -29.35 -11.53
C LEU A 104 -2.29 -29.27 -12.82
N GLY A 105 -1.71 -29.73 -13.93
CA GLY A 105 -2.36 -29.65 -15.24
C GLY A 105 -2.69 -28.20 -15.59
N PHE A 106 -3.98 -27.87 -15.63
CA PHE A 106 -4.48 -26.51 -15.92
C PHE A 106 -4.73 -25.65 -14.67
N PHE A 107 -4.44 -26.17 -13.48
CA PHE A 107 -4.68 -25.48 -12.22
C PHE A 107 -3.37 -24.98 -11.61
N GLY A 108 -3.37 -23.72 -11.21
CA GLY A 108 -2.30 -23.12 -10.41
C GLY A 108 -2.76 -22.91 -8.98
N PHE A 109 -1.89 -23.22 -8.03
CA PHE A 109 -2.08 -22.93 -6.62
C PHE A 109 -0.96 -22.01 -6.15
N VAL A 110 -1.32 -20.93 -5.45
CA VAL A 110 -0.38 -20.00 -4.84
C VAL A 110 -0.83 -19.72 -3.41
N ARG A 111 0.09 -19.84 -2.45
CA ARG A 111 -0.17 -19.59 -1.04
C ARG A 111 0.96 -18.77 -0.41
N LEU A 112 0.59 -17.61 0.15
CA LEU A 112 1.50 -16.71 0.86
C LEU A 112 1.56 -17.05 2.34
N VAL A 113 2.75 -17.26 2.89
CA VAL A 113 2.96 -17.64 4.29
C VAL A 113 3.88 -16.62 4.93
N VAL A 114 3.27 -15.68 5.67
CA VAL A 114 3.96 -14.65 6.45
C VAL A 114 3.00 -14.18 7.55
N PRO A 115 3.44 -13.97 8.81
CA PRO A 115 2.51 -13.56 9.86
C PRO A 115 1.79 -12.23 9.58
N GLU A 116 2.56 -11.23 9.15
CA GLU A 116 2.08 -9.88 8.90
C GLU A 116 2.89 -9.25 7.76
N HIS A 117 2.20 -8.53 6.89
CA HIS A 117 2.82 -7.70 5.85
C HIS A 117 2.22 -6.29 5.90
N THR A 118 3.08 -5.31 6.15
CA THR A 118 2.70 -3.90 6.28
C THR A 118 3.14 -3.12 5.04
N VAL A 119 2.23 -2.35 4.45
CA VAL A 119 2.46 -1.60 3.22
C VAL A 119 2.13 -0.12 3.46
N VAL A 120 3.11 0.75 3.18
CA VAL A 120 2.95 2.21 3.23
C VAL A 120 2.50 2.74 1.87
N GLU A 121 3.17 2.32 0.79
CA GLU A 121 2.88 2.77 -0.57
C GLU A 121 1.99 1.74 -1.29
N THR A 122 0.69 1.90 -1.15
CA THR A 122 -0.31 1.02 -1.78
C THR A 122 -0.70 1.43 -3.20
N HIS A 123 -0.15 2.55 -3.69
CA HIS A 123 -0.43 3.11 -5.02
C HIS A 123 -1.94 3.20 -5.33
N PRO A 124 -2.74 3.84 -4.47
CA PRO A 124 -4.18 3.99 -4.72
C PRO A 124 -4.44 4.83 -5.96
N ASP A 125 -5.57 4.58 -6.61
CA ASP A 125 -6.10 5.52 -7.60
C ASP A 125 -6.36 6.87 -6.94
N ILE A 126 -5.99 7.95 -7.64
CA ILE A 126 -5.82 9.33 -7.14
C ILE A 126 -6.97 9.77 -6.19
N VAL A 127 -6.74 9.72 -4.88
CA VAL A 127 -7.57 10.39 -3.86
C VAL A 127 -6.77 11.55 -3.30
N ILE A 128 -7.25 12.77 -3.55
CA ILE A 128 -6.58 14.00 -3.11
C ILE A 128 -7.40 14.69 -2.04
N ASP A 129 -6.78 14.87 -0.88
CA ASP A 129 -7.32 15.55 0.28
C ASP A 129 -7.12 17.07 0.16
N LEU A 130 -8.17 17.76 -0.27
CA LEU A 130 -8.18 19.21 -0.45
C LEU A 130 -8.66 19.98 0.79
N ARG A 131 -9.13 19.30 1.85
CA ARG A 131 -9.62 19.95 3.07
C ARG A 131 -10.63 21.10 2.83
N LEU A 132 -11.44 21.07 1.77
CA LEU A 132 -12.32 22.20 1.42
C LEU A 132 -13.54 22.32 2.35
N ASP A 133 -13.94 21.20 2.96
CA ASP A 133 -14.95 21.14 4.02
C ASP A 133 -14.47 21.80 5.32
N SER A 134 -13.17 21.68 5.63
CA SER A 134 -12.54 22.20 6.84
C SER A 134 -11.16 22.76 6.52
N PRO A 135 -11.09 23.93 5.86
CA PRO A 135 -9.84 24.51 5.41
C PRO A 135 -8.96 24.89 6.61
N PHE A 136 -7.68 24.49 6.56
CA PHE A 136 -6.68 24.93 7.52
C PHE A 136 -6.43 26.45 7.38
N PRO A 137 -5.92 27.13 8.43
CA PRO A 137 -5.85 28.59 8.46
C PRO A 137 -5.20 29.23 7.23
N ALA A 138 -4.05 28.72 6.78
CA ALA A 138 -3.36 29.22 5.59
C ALA A 138 -4.14 29.05 4.28
N LEU A 139 -4.90 27.95 4.13
CA LEU A 139 -5.77 27.74 2.96
C LEU A 139 -6.95 28.71 2.95
N ARG A 140 -7.55 28.94 4.13
CA ARG A 140 -8.63 29.92 4.27
C ARG A 140 -8.13 31.33 3.98
N GLU A 141 -6.98 31.71 4.53
CA GLU A 141 -6.35 33.01 4.27
C GLU A 141 -6.00 33.18 2.78
N CYS A 142 -5.45 32.15 2.13
CA CYS A 142 -5.18 32.17 0.70
C CYS A 142 -6.45 32.44 -0.13
N ALA A 143 -7.58 31.82 0.22
CA ALA A 143 -8.85 32.06 -0.46
C ALA A 143 -9.44 33.45 -0.18
N LEU A 144 -9.32 33.94 1.06
CA LEU A 144 -9.84 35.25 1.47
C LEU A 144 -9.04 36.43 0.88
N ASN A 145 -7.72 36.29 0.80
CA ASN A 145 -6.83 37.30 0.21
C ASN A 145 -6.90 37.33 -1.32
N TRP A 146 -7.58 36.36 -1.95
CA TRP A 146 -7.75 36.36 -3.39
C TRP A 146 -8.60 37.55 -3.84
N PRO A 147 -8.26 38.25 -4.94
CA PRO A 147 -9.04 39.37 -5.45
C PRO A 147 -10.51 39.02 -5.66
N ASP A 148 -11.39 40.02 -5.53
CA ASP A 148 -12.81 39.84 -5.82
C ASP A 148 -13.02 39.48 -7.30
N PHE A 149 -13.96 38.57 -7.57
CA PHE A 149 -14.15 38.02 -8.92
C PHE A 149 -14.54 39.10 -9.93
N ASP A 150 -15.25 40.13 -9.48
CA ASP A 150 -15.67 41.26 -10.32
C ASP A 150 -14.51 42.22 -10.62
N SER A 151 -13.44 42.21 -9.82
CA SER A 151 -12.28 43.10 -9.99
C SER A 151 -11.24 42.61 -11.01
N LEU A 152 -11.30 41.33 -11.38
CA LEU A 152 -10.32 40.68 -12.26
C LEU A 152 -10.58 40.98 -13.74
N ASP A 153 -9.57 40.85 -14.59
CA ASP A 153 -9.80 40.82 -16.05
C ASP A 153 -10.35 39.45 -16.49
N SER A 154 -10.80 39.35 -17.75
CA SER A 154 -11.39 38.10 -18.27
C SER A 154 -10.41 36.92 -18.27
N MET A 155 -9.12 37.20 -18.44
CA MET A 155 -8.06 36.19 -18.50
C MET A 155 -7.85 35.57 -17.12
N SER A 156 -7.60 36.41 -16.11
CA SER A 156 -7.36 36.01 -14.72
C SER A 156 -8.59 35.37 -14.11
N HIS A 157 -9.80 35.84 -14.44
CA HIS A 157 -11.06 35.24 -13.97
C HIS A 157 -11.24 33.79 -14.46
N SER A 158 -10.81 33.49 -15.69
CA SER A 158 -10.87 32.14 -16.28
C SER A 158 -9.75 31.20 -15.78
N HIS A 159 -8.81 31.73 -15.00
CA HIS A 159 -7.61 31.02 -14.52
C HIS A 159 -7.53 30.96 -12.98
N ILE A 160 -8.64 31.20 -12.29
CA ILE A 160 -8.73 31.00 -10.84
C ILE A 160 -8.84 29.50 -10.55
N PRO A 161 -7.98 28.92 -9.69
CA PRO A 161 -8.11 27.53 -9.26
C PRO A 161 -9.49 27.25 -8.66
N TYR A 162 -10.16 26.19 -9.09
CA TYR A 162 -11.49 25.84 -8.58
C TYR A 162 -11.56 25.69 -7.04
N PRO A 163 -10.52 25.22 -6.31
CA PRO A 163 -10.56 25.17 -4.85
C PRO A 163 -10.77 26.55 -4.23
N ILE A 164 -10.18 27.60 -4.81
CA ILE A 164 -10.36 28.98 -4.35
C ILE A 164 -11.78 29.47 -4.65
N ILE A 165 -12.30 29.18 -5.85
CA ILE A 165 -13.68 29.51 -6.22
C ILE A 165 -14.66 28.92 -5.20
N LEU A 166 -14.51 27.64 -4.89
CA LEU A 166 -15.36 26.93 -3.94
C LEU A 166 -15.26 27.51 -2.52
N LEU A 167 -14.06 27.80 -2.03
CA LEU A 167 -13.86 28.36 -0.68
C LEU A 167 -14.46 29.77 -0.54
N LYS A 168 -14.31 30.65 -1.54
CA LYS A 168 -14.92 31.99 -1.51
C LYS A 168 -16.45 31.91 -1.54
N CYS A 169 -17.00 31.07 -2.43
CA CYS A 169 -18.45 30.88 -2.50
C CYS A 169 -19.00 30.25 -1.22
N LEU A 170 -18.23 29.35 -0.58
CA LEU A 170 -18.59 28.75 0.70
C LEU A 170 -18.62 29.79 1.83
N GLU A 171 -17.65 30.71 1.88
CA GLU A 171 -17.62 31.76 2.90
C GLU A 171 -18.78 32.76 2.74
N GLU A 172 -19.14 33.10 1.50
CA GLU A 172 -20.34 33.91 1.19
C GLU A 172 -21.61 33.19 1.65
N TRP A 173 -21.74 31.90 1.34
CA TRP A 173 -22.86 31.08 1.80
C TRP A 173 -22.94 31.02 3.33
N LYS A 174 -21.81 30.78 4.01
CA LYS A 174 -21.72 30.75 5.48
C LYS A 174 -22.13 32.07 6.11
N SER A 175 -21.72 33.19 5.51
CA SER A 175 -22.09 34.54 5.99
C SER A 175 -23.60 34.78 5.93
N ALA A 176 -24.27 34.28 4.88
CA ALA A 176 -25.73 34.34 4.76
C ALA A 176 -26.46 33.38 5.74
N HIS A 177 -25.79 32.33 6.21
CA HIS A 177 -26.36 31.27 7.05
C HIS A 177 -25.79 31.25 8.48
N GLN A 178 -25.41 32.42 9.01
CA GLN A 178 -24.95 32.60 10.40
C GLN A 178 -23.76 31.68 10.78
N GLY A 179 -22.90 31.36 9.83
CA GLY A 179 -21.71 30.53 10.04
C GLY A 179 -21.97 29.03 10.14
N THR A 180 -23.17 28.54 9.82
CA THR A 180 -23.46 27.10 9.82
C THR A 180 -22.68 26.34 8.75
N SER A 181 -22.45 25.03 8.95
CA SER A 181 -21.80 24.18 7.95
C SER A 181 -22.81 23.68 6.91
N PRO A 182 -22.46 23.65 5.61
CA PRO A 182 -23.37 23.19 4.58
C PRO A 182 -23.63 21.68 4.69
N THR A 183 -24.82 21.25 4.27
CA THR A 183 -25.20 19.83 4.18
C THR A 183 -25.51 19.47 2.73
N ARG A 184 -25.75 18.18 2.45
CA ARG A 184 -26.14 17.73 1.09
C ARG A 184 -27.37 18.46 0.53
N ALA A 185 -28.26 18.97 1.39
CA ALA A 185 -29.41 19.76 0.99
C ALA A 185 -29.03 21.10 0.34
N HIS A 186 -27.87 21.66 0.69
CA HIS A 186 -27.41 22.98 0.25
C HIS A 186 -26.57 22.92 -1.05
N ILE A 187 -26.33 21.73 -1.63
CA ILE A 187 -25.55 21.58 -2.88
C ILE A 187 -26.07 22.49 -3.99
N SER A 188 -27.38 22.51 -4.21
CA SER A 188 -28.00 23.28 -5.29
C SER A 188 -27.83 24.79 -5.08
N GLU A 189 -27.90 25.25 -3.83
CA GLU A 189 -27.74 26.65 -3.47
C GLU A 189 -26.29 27.11 -3.69
N ILE A 190 -25.31 26.34 -3.22
CA ILE A 190 -23.89 26.63 -3.44
C ILE A 190 -23.55 26.61 -4.93
N LYS A 191 -24.09 25.66 -5.70
CA LYS A 191 -23.96 25.65 -7.17
C LYS A 191 -24.51 26.92 -7.81
N ASN A 192 -25.62 27.47 -7.29
CA ASN A 192 -26.17 28.72 -7.81
C ASN A 192 -25.28 29.92 -7.48
N ILE A 193 -24.69 29.97 -6.28
CA ILE A 193 -23.69 31.00 -5.93
C ILE A 193 -22.51 30.93 -6.90
N VAL A 194 -21.95 29.73 -7.14
CA VAL A 194 -20.83 29.54 -8.10
C VAL A 194 -21.21 30.02 -9.50
N ARG A 195 -22.41 29.67 -10.00
CA ARG A 195 -22.90 30.13 -11.32
C ARG A 195 -23.05 31.65 -11.40
N ASN A 196 -23.53 32.29 -10.33
CA ASN A 196 -23.71 33.74 -10.30
C ASN A 196 -22.38 34.50 -10.35
N LYS A 197 -21.27 33.86 -9.93
CA LYS A 197 -19.91 34.43 -10.02
C LYS A 197 -19.24 34.17 -11.38
N GLN A 198 -19.84 33.36 -12.24
CA GLN A 198 -19.35 33.12 -13.59
C GLN A 198 -19.76 34.27 -14.52
N ARG A 199 -18.81 34.82 -15.29
CA ARG A 199 -19.09 35.91 -16.21
C ARG A 199 -19.90 35.44 -17.43
N PRO A 200 -20.96 36.17 -17.84
CA PRO A 200 -21.66 35.89 -19.08
C PRO A 200 -20.70 36.03 -20.28
N GLY A 201 -20.61 35.00 -21.13
CA GLY A 201 -19.75 35.02 -22.32
C GLY A 201 -18.27 34.79 -22.06
N ALA A 202 -17.89 34.16 -20.94
CA ALA A 202 -16.52 33.71 -20.70
C ALA A 202 -16.05 32.80 -21.86
N LEU A 203 -14.87 33.10 -22.41
CA LEU A 203 -14.28 32.34 -23.52
C LEU A 203 -13.87 30.93 -23.11
N ASP A 204 -13.49 30.74 -21.85
CA ASP A 204 -13.03 29.47 -21.27
C ASP A 204 -13.55 29.31 -19.83
N PRO A 205 -14.74 28.74 -19.63
CA PRO A 205 -15.36 28.59 -18.30
C PRO A 205 -14.90 27.35 -17.53
N GLU A 206 -13.87 26.64 -18.00
CA GLU A 206 -13.49 25.31 -17.51
C GLU A 206 -13.21 25.29 -16.00
N ASN A 207 -12.64 26.34 -15.42
CA ASN A 207 -12.40 26.43 -13.97
C ASN A 207 -13.71 26.48 -13.15
N PHE A 208 -14.75 27.15 -13.63
CA PHE A 208 -16.08 27.15 -13.00
C PHE A 208 -16.81 25.82 -13.22
N GLU A 209 -16.62 25.14 -14.35
CA GLU A 209 -17.14 23.78 -14.58
C GLU A 209 -16.47 22.76 -13.64
N GLN A 210 -15.16 22.88 -13.43
CA GLN A 210 -14.41 22.14 -12.41
C GLN A 210 -14.95 22.43 -11.01
N ALA A 211 -15.25 23.69 -10.67
CA ALA A 211 -15.86 24.04 -9.39
C ALA A 211 -17.24 23.37 -9.24
N LEU A 212 -18.11 23.49 -10.23
CA LEU A 212 -19.48 22.95 -10.21
C LEU A 212 -19.52 21.41 -10.08
N SER A 213 -18.59 20.71 -10.72
CA SER A 213 -18.44 19.25 -10.58
C SER A 213 -17.89 18.84 -9.21
N ASN A 214 -17.09 19.70 -8.58
CA ASN A 214 -16.43 19.43 -7.30
C ASN A 214 -17.10 20.07 -6.07
N VAL A 215 -18.28 20.71 -6.19
CA VAL A 215 -19.02 21.29 -5.04
C VAL A 215 -19.24 20.31 -3.90
N HIS A 216 -19.40 19.01 -4.19
CA HIS A 216 -19.56 18.00 -3.14
C HIS A 216 -18.37 17.98 -2.15
N ARG A 217 -17.18 18.41 -2.55
CA ARG A 217 -15.96 18.43 -1.71
C ARG A 217 -15.99 19.48 -0.58
N VAL A 218 -16.83 20.51 -0.65
CA VAL A 218 -17.01 21.49 0.45
C VAL A 218 -18.09 21.06 1.47
N ILE A 219 -18.79 19.96 1.20
CA ILE A 219 -19.96 19.50 1.98
C ILE A 219 -19.73 18.12 2.54
N SER A 220 -19.16 17.23 1.73
CA SER A 220 -18.68 15.95 2.22
C SER A 220 -17.63 16.28 3.27
N PRO A 221 -17.85 15.98 4.56
CA PRO A 221 -16.76 16.04 5.51
C PRO A 221 -15.63 15.21 4.88
N SER A 222 -14.44 15.79 4.76
CA SER A 222 -13.25 15.05 4.37
C SER A 222 -13.26 13.81 5.24
N PRO A 223 -13.20 12.60 4.64
CA PRO A 223 -13.54 11.39 5.36
C PRO A 223 -12.76 11.40 6.67
N LEU A 224 -13.53 11.34 7.77
CA LEU A 224 -12.98 10.92 9.04
C LEU A 224 -12.19 9.64 8.73
N ILE A 225 -10.95 9.61 9.19
CA ILE A 225 -9.94 8.56 8.97
C ILE A 225 -10.57 7.25 8.48
N PRO A 226 -10.23 6.70 7.30
CA PRO A 226 -10.89 5.51 6.78
C PRO A 226 -10.89 4.37 7.81
N GLU A 227 -11.95 3.54 7.85
CA GLU A 227 -12.10 2.49 8.87
C GLU A 227 -10.88 1.56 8.93
N ALA A 228 -10.32 1.21 7.77
CA ALA A 228 -9.09 0.42 7.68
C ALA A 228 -7.90 1.11 8.40
N ILE A 229 -7.75 2.42 8.23
CA ILE A 229 -6.72 3.20 8.91
C ILE A 229 -7.03 3.34 10.40
N GLN A 230 -8.29 3.53 10.80
CA GLN A 230 -8.66 3.53 12.22
C GLN A 230 -8.31 2.21 12.90
N LYS A 231 -8.51 1.07 12.22
CA LYS A 231 -8.10 -0.25 12.74
C LYS A 231 -6.60 -0.32 12.96
N ILE A 232 -5.79 0.21 12.03
CA ILE A 232 -4.32 0.27 12.17
C ILE A 232 -3.92 1.19 13.33
N LEU A 233 -4.46 2.41 13.39
CA LEU A 233 -4.08 3.38 14.42
C LEU A 233 -4.48 2.92 15.84
N ASN A 234 -5.55 2.14 15.96
CA ASN A 234 -6.03 1.58 17.23
C ASN A 234 -5.53 0.16 17.53
N ASP A 235 -4.67 -0.41 16.68
CA ASP A 235 -4.13 -1.75 16.84
C ASP A 235 -3.37 -1.89 18.17
N PRO A 236 -3.39 -3.05 18.85
CA PRO A 236 -2.60 -3.26 20.07
C PRO A 236 -1.12 -2.89 19.92
N LEU A 237 -0.53 -3.10 18.74
CA LEU A 237 0.88 -2.78 18.48
C LEU A 237 1.19 -1.27 18.45
N THR A 238 0.18 -0.39 18.35
CA THR A 238 0.38 1.06 18.51
C THR A 238 0.30 1.49 19.97
N LYS A 239 -0.22 0.65 20.89
CA LYS A 239 -0.40 0.99 22.30
C LYS A 239 0.79 0.55 23.14
N ASP A 240 1.23 -0.69 22.94
CA ASP A 240 2.27 -1.33 23.75
C ASP A 240 3.61 -1.36 23.00
N ILE A 241 4.14 -0.17 22.68
CA ILE A 241 5.40 -0.05 21.94
C ILE A 241 6.58 -0.38 22.83
N THR A 242 7.46 -1.23 22.29
CA THR A 242 8.72 -1.67 22.89
C THR A 242 9.88 -1.43 21.93
N SER A 243 11.12 -1.66 22.39
CA SER A 243 12.33 -1.60 21.55
C SER A 243 12.31 -2.60 20.38
N GLU A 244 11.52 -3.67 20.47
CA GLU A 244 11.35 -4.69 19.43
C GLU A 244 10.24 -4.38 18.42
N THR A 245 9.49 -3.29 18.65
CA THR A 245 8.35 -2.92 17.79
C THR A 245 8.85 -2.47 16.41
N PRO A 246 8.31 -3.04 15.30
CA PRO A 246 8.68 -2.65 13.95
C PRO A 246 8.41 -1.16 13.65
N ASP A 247 9.20 -0.59 12.76
CA ASP A 247 9.17 0.84 12.41
C ASP A 247 7.80 1.30 11.93
N PHE A 248 7.10 0.47 11.15
CA PHE A 248 5.73 0.72 10.71
C PHE A 248 4.79 1.05 11.88
N TRP A 249 4.87 0.30 12.99
CA TRP A 249 3.99 0.46 14.14
C TRP A 249 4.41 1.65 15.02
N VAL A 250 5.70 1.97 15.08
CA VAL A 250 6.21 3.21 15.68
C VAL A 250 5.67 4.44 14.92
N LEU A 251 5.73 4.42 13.59
CA LEU A 251 5.19 5.46 12.72
C LEU A 251 3.66 5.57 12.84
N ALA A 252 2.95 4.45 12.84
CA ALA A 252 1.50 4.41 13.02
C ALA A 252 1.09 5.03 14.36
N ARG A 253 1.84 4.78 15.43
CA ARG A 253 1.62 5.45 16.71
C ARG A 253 1.89 6.94 16.66
N ALA A 254 2.99 7.37 16.05
CA ALA A 254 3.27 8.80 15.92
C ALA A 254 2.13 9.53 15.18
N VAL A 255 1.57 8.91 14.14
CA VAL A 255 0.38 9.42 13.44
C VAL A 255 -0.87 9.39 14.31
N TYR A 256 -1.10 8.33 15.10
CA TYR A 256 -2.21 8.29 16.06
C TYR A 256 -2.15 9.46 17.07
N GLU A 257 -0.95 9.75 17.59
CA GLU A 257 -0.76 10.86 18.52
C GLU A 257 -0.96 12.22 17.84
N PHE A 258 -0.42 12.41 16.63
CA PHE A 258 -0.69 13.60 15.81
C PHE A 258 -2.20 13.80 15.60
N VAL A 259 -2.90 12.75 15.15
CA VAL A 259 -4.35 12.79 14.92
C VAL A 259 -5.11 13.22 16.17
N SER A 260 -4.68 12.74 17.34
CA SER A 260 -5.35 13.01 18.63
C SER A 260 -5.07 14.42 19.16
N GLU A 261 -3.99 15.05 18.72
CA GLU A 261 -3.53 16.35 19.18
C GLU A 261 -3.58 17.38 18.03
N GLU A 262 -2.47 17.67 17.33
CA GLU A 262 -2.38 18.77 16.35
C GLU A 262 -3.21 18.53 15.08
N GLY A 263 -3.51 17.28 14.77
CA GLY A 263 -4.29 16.87 13.61
C GLY A 263 -5.79 17.08 13.77
N GLU A 264 -6.28 17.36 14.99
CA GLU A 264 -7.70 17.61 15.29
C GLU A 264 -8.63 16.52 14.71
N GLY A 265 -8.26 15.26 14.88
CA GLY A 265 -8.99 14.09 14.36
C GLY A 265 -8.71 13.77 12.89
N ARG A 266 -7.72 14.40 12.25
CA ARG A 266 -7.36 14.19 10.85
C ARG A 266 -5.93 13.72 10.67
N LEU A 267 -5.71 12.99 9.59
CA LEU A 267 -4.38 12.52 9.18
C LEU A 267 -3.49 13.68 8.72
N PRO A 268 -2.16 13.51 8.73
CA PRO A 268 -1.23 14.42 8.09
C PRO A 268 -1.60 14.70 6.64
N LEU A 269 -1.48 15.95 6.19
CA LEU A 269 -1.78 16.31 4.81
C LEU A 269 -0.68 15.79 3.85
N PRO A 270 -1.03 15.17 2.70
CA PRO A 270 -0.04 14.67 1.75
C PRO A 270 0.67 15.78 0.96
N GLY A 271 0.10 16.98 0.93
CA GLY A 271 0.68 18.17 0.27
C GLY A 271 0.54 18.19 -1.26
N SER A 272 -0.08 17.18 -1.87
CA SER A 272 -0.39 17.15 -3.30
C SER A 272 -1.69 17.91 -3.61
N VAL A 273 -1.69 18.58 -4.76
CA VAL A 273 -2.84 19.29 -5.34
C VAL A 273 -3.09 18.69 -6.72
N PRO A 274 -4.35 18.42 -7.14
CA PRO A 274 -4.63 17.90 -8.47
C PRO A 274 -4.22 18.91 -9.53
N ASP A 275 -4.15 18.44 -10.78
CA ASP A 275 -4.18 19.35 -11.90
C ASP A 275 -5.51 20.13 -11.90
N VAL A 276 -5.42 21.46 -11.94
CA VAL A 276 -6.56 22.37 -11.90
C VAL A 276 -6.38 23.42 -12.99
N LYS A 277 -7.48 23.85 -13.60
CA LYS A 277 -7.44 24.93 -14.58
C LYS A 277 -7.11 26.24 -13.86
N ALA A 278 -5.86 26.68 -14.00
CA ALA A 278 -5.36 27.91 -13.41
C ALA A 278 -4.14 28.44 -14.18
N ASP A 279 -3.80 29.71 -13.96
CA ASP A 279 -2.51 30.23 -14.41
C ASP A 279 -1.37 29.69 -13.53
N SER A 280 -0.15 29.72 -14.06
CA SER A 280 1.01 29.15 -13.38
C SER A 280 1.27 29.76 -12.00
N GLU A 281 1.07 31.07 -11.84
CA GLU A 281 1.33 31.76 -10.58
C GLU A 281 0.30 31.36 -9.51
N SER A 282 -0.98 31.42 -9.88
CA SER A 282 -2.12 30.98 -9.06
C SER A 282 -2.00 29.52 -8.63
N TYR A 283 -1.60 28.63 -9.55
CA TYR A 283 -1.41 27.22 -9.25
C TYR A 283 -0.24 26.98 -8.30
N ILE A 284 0.89 27.65 -8.53
CA ILE A 284 2.08 27.57 -7.65
C ILE A 284 1.76 28.11 -6.26
N GLN A 285 1.00 29.20 -6.16
CA GLN A 285 0.58 29.76 -4.87
C GLN A 285 -0.24 28.74 -4.08
N LEU A 286 -1.26 28.14 -4.70
CA LEU A 286 -2.07 27.10 -4.07
C LEU A 286 -1.22 25.90 -3.66
N GLN A 287 -0.39 25.40 -4.57
CA GLN A 287 0.50 24.26 -4.31
C GLN A 287 1.45 24.53 -3.13
N THR A 288 1.96 25.76 -3.01
CA THR A 288 2.86 26.16 -1.92
C THR A 288 2.16 26.10 -0.57
N VAL A 289 0.89 26.54 -0.49
CA VAL A 289 0.09 26.48 0.74
C VAL A 289 -0.09 25.03 1.23
N TYR A 290 -0.38 24.09 0.33
CA TYR A 290 -0.51 22.67 0.68
C TYR A 290 0.81 22.03 1.08
N ARG A 291 1.89 22.32 0.33
CA ARG A 291 3.23 21.81 0.65
C ARG A 291 3.72 22.31 2.01
N GLN A 292 3.46 23.58 2.32
CA GLN A 292 3.84 24.17 3.60
C GLN A 292 3.08 23.51 4.76
N LYS A 293 1.76 23.31 4.63
CA LYS A 293 0.97 22.59 5.63
C LYS A 293 1.42 21.13 5.79
N ALA A 294 1.68 20.43 4.69
CA ALA A 294 2.21 19.06 4.75
C ALA A 294 3.57 18.99 5.48
N ARG A 295 4.43 20.00 5.29
CA ARG A 295 5.71 20.10 6.00
C ARG A 295 5.54 20.35 7.50
N GLU A 296 4.57 21.16 7.88
CA GLU A 296 4.20 21.38 9.29
C GLU A 296 3.70 20.10 9.95
N ASP A 297 2.79 19.39 9.28
CA ASP A 297 2.26 18.10 9.77
C ASP A 297 3.37 17.06 9.88
N TYR A 298 4.21 16.93 8.86
CA TYR A 298 5.42 16.09 8.89
C TYR A 298 6.31 16.43 10.08
N THR A 299 6.56 17.72 10.35
CA THR A 299 7.44 18.14 11.45
C THR A 299 6.89 17.72 12.80
N SER A 300 5.57 17.83 13.01
CA SER A 300 4.92 17.34 14.22
C SER A 300 5.05 15.82 14.34
N VAL A 301 4.71 15.07 13.29
CA VAL A 301 4.84 13.60 13.29
C VAL A 301 6.29 13.17 13.53
N HIS A 302 7.27 13.81 12.88
CA HIS A 302 8.69 13.51 13.03
C HIS A 302 9.17 13.73 14.48
N ASN A 303 8.74 14.82 15.11
CA ASN A 303 9.06 15.07 16.52
C ASN A 303 8.47 13.98 17.44
N ARG A 304 7.25 13.51 17.16
CA ARG A 304 6.62 12.39 17.88
C ARG A 304 7.37 11.08 17.68
N VAL A 305 7.78 10.76 16.45
CA VAL A 305 8.62 9.58 16.17
C VAL A 305 9.88 9.61 17.02
N ARG A 306 10.60 10.73 17.05
CA ARG A 306 11.82 10.89 17.87
C ARG A 306 11.55 10.73 19.36
N ALA A 307 10.44 11.28 19.86
CA ALA A 307 10.04 11.14 21.26
C ALA A 307 9.72 9.68 21.61
N ILE A 308 9.01 8.96 20.73
CA ILE A 308 8.69 7.54 20.90
C ILE A 308 9.97 6.71 20.89
N LEU A 309 10.87 6.91 19.91
CA LEU A 309 12.16 6.21 19.82
C LEU A 309 13.00 6.39 21.09
N THR A 310 13.06 7.62 21.61
CA THR A 310 13.74 7.93 22.88
C THR A 310 13.13 7.17 24.06
N LYS A 311 11.79 7.07 24.11
CA LYS A 311 11.07 6.38 25.18
C LYS A 311 11.30 4.86 25.18
N ILE A 312 11.57 4.27 24.02
CA ILE A 312 11.78 2.82 23.85
C ILE A 312 13.26 2.46 23.69
N ASP A 313 14.17 3.35 24.08
CA ASP A 313 15.62 3.16 24.05
C ASP A 313 16.17 2.80 22.65
N ARG A 314 15.54 3.31 21.59
CA ARG A 314 16.05 3.24 20.21
C ARG A 314 16.75 4.55 19.82
N PRO A 315 17.77 4.51 18.94
CA PRO A 315 18.38 5.73 18.42
C PRO A 315 17.34 6.67 17.81
N VAL A 316 17.46 7.98 18.07
CA VAL A 316 16.47 8.98 17.64
C VAL A 316 16.37 9.12 16.10
N ASP A 317 17.38 8.63 15.40
CA ASP A 317 17.55 8.59 13.95
C ASP A 317 17.40 7.16 13.40
N ALA A 318 16.91 6.21 14.20
CA ALA A 318 16.71 4.82 13.77
C ALA A 318 15.71 4.70 12.61
N ILE A 319 14.77 5.65 12.47
CA ILE A 319 13.84 5.74 11.35
C ILE A 319 14.25 6.96 10.50
N PRO A 320 14.67 6.76 9.23
CA PRO A 320 15.07 7.86 8.35
C PRO A 320 13.96 8.89 8.13
N THR A 321 14.34 10.15 7.95
CA THR A 321 13.41 11.26 7.66
C THR A 321 12.54 11.00 6.42
N GLU A 322 13.14 10.42 5.39
CA GLU A 322 12.45 10.05 4.14
C GLU A 322 11.34 9.03 4.39
N GLU A 323 11.54 8.10 5.33
CA GLU A 323 10.53 7.11 5.69
C GLU A 323 9.36 7.74 6.44
N VAL A 324 9.63 8.69 7.34
CA VAL A 324 8.59 9.47 8.04
C VAL A 324 7.78 10.31 7.05
N GLU A 325 8.45 10.98 6.11
CA GLU A 325 7.79 11.80 5.08
C GLU A 325 6.89 10.94 4.18
N ARG A 326 7.43 9.81 3.71
CA ARG A 326 6.70 8.82 2.92
C ARG A 326 5.50 8.24 3.67
N PHE A 327 5.62 7.99 4.97
CA PHE A 327 4.52 7.53 5.81
C PHE A 327 3.42 8.60 5.93
N CYS A 328 3.79 9.87 6.18
CA CYS A 328 2.83 10.97 6.24
C CYS A 328 2.07 11.15 4.92
N LYS A 329 2.79 11.12 3.80
CA LYS A 329 2.21 11.25 2.45
C LYS A 329 1.20 10.16 2.12
N ASN A 330 1.39 8.96 2.67
CA ASN A 330 0.53 7.80 2.42
C ASN A 330 -0.33 7.40 3.62
N ALA A 331 -0.45 8.23 4.65
CA ALA A 331 -1.12 7.90 5.91
C ALA A 331 -2.60 7.47 5.72
N ALA A 332 -3.26 7.96 4.66
CA ALA A 332 -4.64 7.61 4.33
C ALA A 332 -4.79 6.22 3.66
N PHE A 333 -3.69 5.59 3.25
CA PHE A 333 -3.70 4.39 2.41
C PHE A 333 -2.84 3.24 2.95
N LEU A 334 -2.41 3.34 4.21
CA LEU A 334 -1.69 2.28 4.90
C LEU A 334 -2.49 0.98 4.86
N THR A 335 -1.80 -0.13 4.64
CA THR A 335 -2.42 -1.46 4.62
C THR A 335 -1.62 -2.42 5.49
N VAL A 336 -2.34 -3.22 6.28
CA VAL A 336 -1.79 -4.31 7.07
C VAL A 336 -2.53 -5.58 6.69
N VAL A 337 -1.79 -6.58 6.23
CA VAL A 337 -2.33 -7.91 5.91
C VAL A 337 -1.77 -8.91 6.90
N ARG A 338 -2.63 -9.57 7.67
CA ARG A 338 -2.27 -10.66 8.58
C ARG A 338 -2.76 -11.96 7.98
N TYR A 339 -1.84 -12.90 7.77
CA TYR A 339 -2.19 -14.20 7.20
C TYR A 339 -2.38 -15.22 8.31
N ARG A 340 -2.95 -16.37 7.94
CA ARG A 340 -2.93 -17.57 8.78
C ARG A 340 -1.71 -18.42 8.43
N SER A 341 -1.14 -19.09 9.42
CA SER A 341 -0.08 -20.07 9.21
C SER A 341 -0.60 -21.29 8.44
N LEU A 342 0.32 -22.07 7.86
CA LEU A 342 -0.06 -23.34 7.26
C LEU A 342 -0.57 -24.33 8.31
N ASP A 343 -0.05 -24.31 9.55
CA ASP A 343 -0.54 -25.20 10.60
C ASP A 343 -2.01 -24.91 10.95
N GLU A 344 -2.40 -23.64 11.03
CA GLU A 344 -3.80 -23.27 11.24
C GLU A 344 -4.69 -23.68 10.07
N GLU A 345 -4.22 -23.57 8.83
CA GLU A 345 -4.99 -23.97 7.65
C GLU A 345 -5.23 -25.50 7.60
N TYR A 346 -4.25 -26.29 8.03
CA TYR A 346 -4.31 -27.75 7.99
C TYR A 346 -4.88 -28.38 9.27
N GLY A 347 -4.97 -27.60 10.35
CA GLY A 347 -5.56 -28.03 11.61
C GLY A 347 -7.04 -28.36 11.46
N THR A 348 -7.46 -29.52 11.97
CA THR A 348 -8.85 -30.01 11.84
C THR A 348 -9.89 -29.13 12.50
N GLU A 349 -9.50 -28.37 13.53
CA GLU A 349 -10.39 -27.47 14.28
C GLU A 349 -10.49 -26.08 13.65
N THR A 350 -9.53 -25.73 12.79
CA THR A 350 -9.33 -24.39 12.25
C THR A 350 -9.49 -24.34 10.72
N ALA A 351 -9.58 -25.49 10.07
CA ALA A 351 -9.80 -25.60 8.63
C ALA A 351 -11.14 -24.95 8.22
N ASP A 352 -11.11 -24.22 7.10
CA ASP A 352 -12.32 -23.63 6.54
C ASP A 352 -13.29 -24.73 6.07
N GLN A 353 -14.55 -24.59 6.44
CA GLN A 353 -15.60 -25.56 6.12
C GLN A 353 -16.45 -25.13 4.92
N ASP A 354 -16.36 -23.86 4.50
CA ASP A 354 -17.08 -23.37 3.34
C ASP A 354 -16.35 -23.74 2.04
N LEU A 355 -16.91 -24.72 1.34
CA LEU A 355 -16.41 -25.21 0.06
C LEU A 355 -17.13 -24.53 -1.10
N ASP A 356 -16.85 -23.25 -1.34
CA ASP A 356 -17.39 -22.51 -2.48
C ASP A 356 -16.34 -22.23 -3.57
N GLY A 357 -16.83 -22.01 -4.80
CA GLY A 357 -16.01 -21.65 -5.96
C GLY A 357 -14.78 -22.55 -6.19
N ASN A 358 -13.60 -21.93 -6.15
CA ASN A 358 -12.32 -22.60 -6.42
C ASN A 358 -11.80 -23.45 -5.25
N MET A 359 -12.47 -23.43 -4.09
CA MET A 359 -12.01 -24.18 -2.91
C MET A 359 -11.98 -25.70 -3.14
N MET A 360 -12.85 -26.21 -4.03
CA MET A 360 -12.84 -27.62 -4.43
C MET A 360 -11.48 -28.05 -5.03
N TYR A 361 -10.78 -27.15 -5.72
CA TYR A 361 -9.44 -27.46 -6.26
C TYR A 361 -8.39 -27.58 -5.16
N VAL A 362 -8.53 -26.82 -4.07
CA VAL A 362 -7.68 -26.96 -2.88
C VAL A 362 -7.91 -28.32 -2.23
N VAL A 363 -9.17 -28.77 -2.12
CA VAL A 363 -9.49 -30.13 -1.62
C VAL A 363 -8.90 -31.21 -2.52
N CYS A 364 -9.00 -31.07 -3.83
CA CYS A 364 -8.36 -31.99 -4.78
C CYS A 364 -6.83 -32.03 -4.60
N LEU A 365 -6.18 -30.88 -4.41
CA LEU A 365 -4.75 -30.79 -4.11
C LEU A 365 -4.38 -31.57 -2.82
N ARG A 366 -5.19 -31.46 -1.77
CA ARG A 366 -5.02 -32.25 -0.53
C ARG A 366 -5.15 -33.74 -0.80
N ALA A 367 -6.18 -34.15 -1.53
CA ALA A 367 -6.43 -35.54 -1.85
C ALA A 367 -5.29 -36.15 -2.68
N ILE A 368 -4.72 -35.39 -3.62
CA ILE A 368 -3.55 -35.79 -4.41
C ILE A 368 -2.32 -35.97 -3.51
N GLY A 369 -2.09 -35.06 -2.57
CA GLY A 369 -1.04 -35.20 -1.55
C GLY A 369 -1.18 -36.50 -0.75
N LYS A 370 -2.39 -36.77 -0.23
CA LYS A 370 -2.70 -38.01 0.50
C LYS A 370 -2.53 -39.26 -0.35
N PHE A 371 -2.96 -39.22 -1.62
CA PHE A 371 -2.75 -40.32 -2.55
C PHE A 371 -1.26 -40.61 -2.73
N TYR A 372 -0.43 -39.58 -2.90
CA TYR A 372 1.01 -39.74 -3.02
C TYR A 372 1.64 -40.32 -1.76
N GLU A 373 1.22 -39.91 -0.56
CA GLU A 373 1.68 -40.48 0.70
C GLU A 373 1.40 -41.99 0.79
N LEU A 374 0.21 -42.42 0.35
CA LEU A 374 -0.24 -43.82 0.40
C LEU A 374 0.40 -44.68 -0.69
N HIS A 375 0.58 -44.14 -1.90
CA HIS A 375 0.93 -44.94 -3.09
C HIS A 375 2.31 -44.64 -3.68
N ARG A 376 3.02 -43.62 -3.16
CA ARG A 376 4.35 -43.16 -3.63
C ARG A 376 4.40 -42.86 -5.13
N ARG A 377 3.27 -42.43 -5.67
CA ARG A 377 3.09 -41.99 -7.06
C ARG A 377 1.89 -41.04 -7.12
N TYR A 378 1.87 -40.16 -8.12
CA TYR A 378 0.70 -39.33 -8.38
C TYR A 378 -0.42 -40.14 -9.09
N PRO A 379 -1.70 -39.74 -8.95
CA PRO A 379 -2.81 -40.35 -9.69
C PRO A 379 -2.63 -40.17 -11.20
N GLY A 380 -2.96 -41.23 -11.95
CA GLY A 380 -2.61 -41.40 -13.36
C GLY A 380 -1.78 -42.66 -13.55
#